data_AF-A0A175RE23-F1
#
_entry.id   AF-A0A175RE23-F1
#
_cell.length_a   1.000
_cell.length_b   1.000
_cell.length_c   1.000
_cell.angle_alpha   90.00
_cell.angle_beta   90.00
_cell.angle_gamma   90.00
#
_symmetry.space_group_name_H-M   'P 1'
#
loop_
_entity.id
_entity.type
_entity.pdbx_description
1 polymer ?
#
loop_
_entity_poly.entity_id
_entity_poly.type
_entity_poly.pdbx_seq_one_letter_code
_entity_poly.pdbx_strand_id
1 'polypeptide(L)'
;TVRDGKGNVAFKDVVPFLPQDANYTSVGVIKVPDAKPDQLGIQGFFYPTAQEMSTGAFTSTYPDTENPLLSLQVYTGNLGLDDGVPQSVYTLDTSGLKEIAGTRADTASVQLKPGQTKQLPDGAGSITFDGVKRYVSLDVHHDPSQLWVGGFALLSTLGLLTSLFVPRRRVWVKAVPRTGAEHGEYDLEYAGLARGEDPNLERAVADIAKRHVSDLGVRMPQ
;
A
#
# COMPACT_ATOMS: atom_id res chain seq x y z
N THR A 1 6.01 13.04 -30.14
CA THR A 1 5.44 14.32 -30.59
C THR A 1 4.36 14.06 -31.62
N VAL A 2 3.22 14.77 -31.56
CA VAL A 2 2.14 14.73 -32.55
C VAL A 2 1.99 16.11 -33.18
N ARG A 3 1.95 16.14 -34.51
CA ARG A 3 1.66 17.34 -35.30
C ARG A 3 0.31 17.19 -35.98
N ASP A 4 -0.47 18.27 -36.01
CA ASP A 4 -1.78 18.29 -36.65
C ASP A 4 -1.71 18.37 -38.18
N GLY A 5 -2.87 18.37 -38.84
CA GLY A 5 -2.96 18.47 -40.31
C GLY A 5 -2.45 19.79 -40.89
N LYS A 6 -2.20 20.80 -40.04
CA LYS A 6 -1.60 22.09 -40.43
C LYS A 6 -0.08 22.12 -40.17
N GLY A 7 0.49 21.05 -39.61
CA GLY A 7 1.91 20.93 -39.27
C GLY A 7 2.31 21.51 -37.91
N ASN A 8 1.35 22.06 -37.16
CA ASN A 8 1.59 22.60 -35.82
C ASN A 8 1.77 21.46 -34.82
N VAL A 9 2.56 21.69 -33.76
CA VAL A 9 2.69 20.71 -32.68
C VAL A 9 1.43 20.77 -31.82
N ALA A 10 0.58 19.76 -31.95
CA ALA A 10 -0.65 19.63 -31.17
C ALA A 10 -0.44 18.91 -29.83
N PHE A 11 0.58 18.05 -29.74
CA PHE A 11 0.94 17.40 -28.47
C PHE A 11 2.44 17.06 -28.43
N LYS A 12 3.10 17.39 -27.32
CA LYS A 12 4.49 17.03 -27.07
C LYS A 12 4.73 16.83 -25.58
N ASP A 13 4.65 15.58 -25.15
CA ASP A 13 5.02 15.21 -23.79
C ASP A 13 5.49 13.74 -23.72
N VAL A 14 6.00 13.34 -22.56
CA VAL A 14 6.27 11.96 -22.19
C VAL A 14 4.96 11.31 -21.75
N VAL A 15 4.55 10.24 -22.42
CA VAL A 15 3.32 9.51 -22.10
C VAL A 15 3.69 8.22 -21.39
N PRO A 16 3.11 7.92 -20.21
CA PRO A 16 3.32 6.64 -19.55
C PRO A 16 2.70 5.51 -20.35
N PHE A 17 3.51 4.49 -20.62
CA PHE A 17 3.05 3.21 -21.15
C PHE A 17 3.10 2.20 -20.01
N LEU A 18 1.95 1.55 -19.76
CA LEU A 18 1.76 0.63 -18.64
C LEU A 18 2.12 -0.80 -19.09
N PRO A 19 3.06 -1.48 -18.40
CA PRO A 19 3.40 -2.87 -18.69
C PRO A 19 2.18 -3.79 -18.54
N GLN A 20 2.00 -4.69 -19.49
CA GLN A 20 0.96 -5.73 -19.49
C GLN A 20 1.54 -7.12 -19.17
N ASP A 21 2.86 -7.29 -19.28
CA ASP A 21 3.57 -8.53 -19.04
C ASP A 21 4.99 -8.30 -18.45
N ALA A 22 5.70 -9.40 -18.17
CA ALA A 22 7.06 -9.37 -17.63
C ALA A 22 8.13 -8.92 -18.62
N ASN A 23 7.84 -8.93 -19.93
CA ASN A 23 8.73 -8.43 -20.98
C ASN A 23 8.44 -6.96 -21.33
N TYR A 24 7.63 -6.29 -20.50
CA TYR A 24 7.24 -4.89 -20.64
C TYR A 24 6.58 -4.54 -21.97
N THR A 25 5.86 -5.50 -22.59
CA THR A 25 4.86 -5.14 -23.60
C THR A 25 3.88 -4.21 -22.94
N SER A 26 3.79 -2.97 -23.42
CA SER A 26 3.09 -1.91 -22.71
C SER A 26 2.02 -1.24 -23.56
N VAL A 27 0.95 -0.79 -22.93
CA VAL A 27 -0.14 -0.05 -23.58
C VAL A 27 -0.14 1.39 -23.09
N GLY A 28 -0.37 2.33 -24.01
CA GLY A 28 -0.49 3.75 -23.72
C GLY A 28 -1.62 4.38 -24.52
N VAL A 29 -2.16 5.48 -24.01
CA VAL A 29 -3.20 6.27 -24.67
C VAL A 29 -2.72 7.71 -24.76
N ILE A 30 -2.90 8.33 -25.92
CA ILE A 30 -2.56 9.72 -26.19
C ILE A 30 -3.81 10.41 -26.70
N LYS A 31 -4.31 11.39 -25.95
CA LYS A 31 -5.46 12.21 -26.31
C LYS A 31 -4.95 13.59 -26.75
N VAL A 32 -5.27 14.01 -27.96
CA VAL A 32 -4.78 15.25 -28.57
C VAL A 32 -5.97 16.15 -28.92
N PRO A 33 -6.58 16.83 -27.93
CA PRO A 33 -7.75 17.70 -28.15
C PRO A 33 -7.43 18.94 -28.99
N ASP A 34 -6.17 19.38 -29.00
CA ASP A 34 -5.76 20.60 -29.70
C ASP A 34 -5.43 20.36 -31.18
N ALA A 35 -5.50 19.12 -31.66
CA ALA A 35 -5.30 18.82 -33.07
C ALA A 35 -6.39 19.47 -33.94
N LYS A 36 -5.99 19.84 -35.17
CA LYS A 36 -6.87 20.41 -36.20
C LYS A 36 -6.72 19.65 -37.52
N PRO A 37 -7.80 19.48 -38.32
CA PRO A 37 -9.14 20.04 -38.10
C PRO A 37 -9.92 19.37 -36.95
N ASP A 38 -9.69 18.08 -36.71
CA ASP A 38 -10.37 17.27 -35.70
C ASP A 38 -9.41 16.81 -34.60
N GLN A 39 -9.96 16.45 -33.43
CA GLN A 39 -9.17 15.91 -32.32
C GLN A 39 -8.70 14.49 -32.64
N LEU A 40 -7.55 14.11 -32.09
CA LEU A 40 -6.98 12.77 -32.30
C LEU A 40 -6.93 11.97 -31.01
N GLY A 41 -7.45 10.75 -31.07
CA GLY A 41 -7.29 9.72 -30.04
C GLY A 41 -6.34 8.66 -30.54
N ILE A 42 -5.29 8.35 -29.80
CA ILE A 42 -4.27 7.37 -30.23
C ILE A 42 -4.14 6.32 -29.15
N GLN A 43 -4.29 5.06 -29.54
CA GLN A 43 -3.98 3.91 -28.70
C GLN A 43 -2.66 3.30 -29.18
N GLY A 44 -1.69 3.18 -28.28
CA GLY A 44 -0.36 2.70 -28.58
C GLY A 44 -0.01 1.40 -27.87
N PHE A 45 0.76 0.58 -28.57
CA PHE A 45 1.44 -0.61 -28.05
C PHE A 45 2.94 -0.40 -28.20
N PHE A 46 3.66 -0.52 -27.10
CA PHE A 46 5.11 -0.38 -27.06
C PHE A 46 5.76 -1.72 -26.75
N TYR A 47 6.76 -2.07 -27.55
CA TYR A 47 7.53 -3.30 -27.45
C TYR A 47 9.01 -2.93 -27.30
N PRO A 48 9.60 -3.07 -26.09
CA PRO A 48 11.01 -2.77 -25.86
C PRO A 48 11.95 -3.57 -26.77
N THR A 49 11.70 -4.88 -26.93
CA THR A 49 12.41 -5.73 -27.88
C THR A 49 11.40 -6.46 -28.76
N ALA A 50 10.99 -5.81 -29.84
CA ALA A 50 9.95 -6.29 -30.71
C ALA A 50 10.36 -7.56 -31.49
N GLN A 51 9.48 -8.55 -31.49
CA GLN A 51 9.51 -9.71 -32.37
C GLN A 51 8.14 -9.88 -33.03
N GLU A 52 8.14 -10.12 -34.34
CA GLU A 52 6.92 -10.47 -35.07
C GLU A 52 6.59 -11.95 -34.88
N MET A 53 5.34 -12.22 -34.52
CA MET A 53 4.80 -13.57 -34.35
C MET A 53 4.36 -14.13 -35.70
N SER A 54 4.14 -15.44 -35.77
CA SER A 54 3.61 -16.10 -36.98
C SER A 54 2.22 -15.59 -37.40
N THR A 55 1.50 -14.92 -36.50
CA THR A 55 0.21 -14.28 -36.75
C THR A 55 0.33 -12.89 -37.38
N GLY A 56 1.55 -12.34 -37.51
CA GLY A 56 1.80 -10.95 -37.92
C GLY A 56 1.64 -9.91 -36.79
N ALA A 57 1.28 -10.35 -35.58
CA ALA A 57 1.27 -9.49 -34.39
C ALA A 57 2.68 -9.33 -33.80
N PHE A 58 2.93 -8.24 -33.07
CA PHE A 58 4.19 -8.03 -32.36
C PHE A 58 4.08 -8.41 -30.89
N THR A 59 5.18 -8.90 -30.34
CA THR A 59 5.38 -9.15 -28.91
C THR A 59 6.76 -8.65 -28.46
N SER A 60 6.95 -8.44 -27.16
CA SER A 60 8.27 -8.15 -26.58
C SER A 60 8.92 -9.44 -26.07
N THR A 61 10.15 -9.73 -26.49
CA THR A 61 10.90 -10.91 -26.01
C THR A 61 11.83 -10.63 -24.85
N TYR A 62 12.17 -9.36 -24.63
CA TYR A 62 13.11 -8.93 -23.60
C TYR A 62 12.69 -7.54 -23.07
N PRO A 63 12.72 -7.30 -21.75
CA PRO A 63 12.22 -6.06 -21.15
C PRO A 63 13.10 -4.82 -21.41
N ASP A 64 14.34 -4.98 -21.86
CA ASP A 64 15.18 -3.84 -22.27
C ASP A 64 14.86 -3.37 -23.69
N THR A 65 15.24 -2.15 -24.01
CA THR A 65 14.96 -1.49 -25.29
C THR A 65 16.00 -1.83 -26.37
N GLU A 66 16.19 -3.10 -26.68
CA GLU A 66 17.15 -3.56 -27.70
C GLU A 66 16.61 -3.40 -29.13
N ASN A 67 15.30 -3.60 -29.33
CA ASN A 67 14.63 -3.37 -30.61
C ASN A 67 13.27 -2.66 -30.40
N PRO A 68 13.29 -1.39 -29.97
CA PRO A 68 12.09 -0.68 -29.58
C PRO A 68 11.18 -0.40 -30.78
N LEU A 69 9.92 -0.80 -30.67
CA LEU A 69 8.88 -0.56 -31.66
C LEU A 69 7.63 0.00 -31.00
N LEU A 70 7.08 1.03 -31.61
CA LEU A 70 5.81 1.63 -31.23
C LEU A 70 4.79 1.38 -32.34
N SER A 71 3.70 0.68 -32.03
CA SER A 71 2.57 0.47 -32.94
C SER A 71 1.38 1.29 -32.46
N LEU A 72 0.81 2.11 -33.33
CA LEU A 72 -0.25 3.04 -32.98
C LEU A 72 -1.49 2.80 -33.83
N GLN A 73 -2.64 2.75 -33.16
CA GLN A 73 -3.95 2.91 -33.77
C GLN A 73 -4.40 4.34 -33.55
N VAL A 74 -4.86 5.00 -34.60
CA VAL A 74 -5.17 6.41 -34.63
C VAL A 74 -6.64 6.59 -34.97
N TYR A 75 -7.31 7.37 -34.16
CA TYR A 75 -8.72 7.70 -34.24
C TYR A 75 -8.87 9.22 -34.37
N THR A 76 -9.89 9.66 -35.09
CA THR A 76 -10.27 11.07 -35.24
C THR A 76 -11.73 11.26 -34.83
N GLY A 77 -12.06 12.40 -34.20
CA GLY A 77 -13.42 12.72 -33.77
C GLY A 77 -13.45 13.58 -32.51
N ASN A 78 -14.58 13.58 -31.80
CA ASN A 78 -14.70 14.25 -30.50
C ASN A 78 -14.31 13.28 -29.38
N LEU A 79 -13.32 13.63 -28.56
CA LEU A 79 -12.85 12.81 -27.44
C LEU A 79 -13.74 12.93 -26.18
N GLY A 80 -14.71 13.86 -26.17
CA GLY A 80 -15.63 14.06 -25.04
C GLY A 80 -14.95 14.58 -23.77
N LEU A 81 -13.82 15.29 -23.91
CA LEU A 81 -13.04 15.80 -22.78
C LEU A 81 -13.68 17.03 -22.13
N ASP A 82 -14.60 17.69 -22.83
CA ASP A 82 -15.36 18.87 -22.42
C ASP A 82 -16.77 18.56 -21.91
N ASP A 83 -17.19 17.27 -21.90
CA ASP A 83 -18.53 16.84 -21.50
C ASP A 83 -18.77 16.85 -19.97
N GLY A 84 -17.75 17.22 -19.17
CA GLY A 84 -17.83 17.25 -17.71
C GLY A 84 -17.85 15.88 -17.02
N VAL A 85 -17.71 14.79 -17.80
CA VAL A 85 -17.58 13.43 -17.28
C VAL A 85 -16.10 13.08 -17.10
N PRO A 86 -15.66 12.68 -15.89
CA PRO A 86 -14.28 12.24 -15.68
C PRO A 86 -13.94 11.03 -16.57
N GLN A 87 -12.80 11.09 -17.25
CA GLN A 87 -12.31 9.99 -18.09
C GLN A 87 -10.92 9.54 -17.68
N SER A 88 -10.64 8.24 -17.85
CA SER A 88 -9.31 7.67 -17.65
C SER A 88 -8.31 8.24 -18.66
N VAL A 89 -7.09 8.51 -18.20
CA VAL A 89 -5.95 8.87 -19.05
C VAL A 89 -5.31 7.66 -19.72
N TYR A 90 -5.56 6.45 -19.20
CA TYR A 90 -5.00 5.18 -19.69
C TYR A 90 -5.95 4.41 -20.62
N THR A 91 -7.15 4.94 -20.83
CA THR A 91 -8.18 4.33 -21.67
C THR A 91 -8.68 5.34 -22.69
N LEU A 92 -8.89 4.88 -23.91
CA LEU A 92 -9.54 5.65 -24.96
C LEU A 92 -10.93 5.08 -25.17
N ASP A 93 -11.97 5.89 -24.95
CA ASP A 93 -13.30 5.54 -25.43
C ASP A 93 -13.33 5.82 -26.94
N THR A 94 -13.52 4.76 -27.72
CA THR A 94 -13.58 4.85 -29.18
C THR A 94 -15.00 5.01 -29.69
N SER A 95 -16.00 5.10 -28.81
CA SER A 95 -17.41 5.24 -29.19
C SER A 95 -17.62 6.57 -29.93
N GLY A 96 -18.04 6.50 -31.19
CA GLY A 96 -18.23 7.69 -32.02
C GLY A 96 -16.94 8.26 -32.63
N LEU A 97 -15.78 7.64 -32.41
CA LEU A 97 -14.54 7.99 -33.12
C LEU A 97 -14.42 7.19 -34.42
N LYS A 98 -13.85 7.82 -35.46
CA LYS A 98 -13.47 7.15 -36.71
C LYS A 98 -12.02 6.68 -36.60
N GLU A 99 -11.78 5.38 -36.73
CA GLU A 99 -10.42 4.84 -36.87
C GLU A 99 -9.87 5.19 -38.26
N ILE A 100 -8.72 5.86 -38.31
CA ILE A 100 -8.08 6.29 -39.57
C ILE A 100 -6.83 5.48 -39.89
N ALA A 101 -6.18 4.90 -38.88
CA ALA A 101 -5.08 3.96 -39.05
C ALA A 101 -5.14 2.92 -37.95
N GLY A 102 -5.17 1.63 -38.30
CA GLY A 102 -5.28 0.57 -37.32
C GLY A 102 -5.79 -0.74 -37.91
N THR A 103 -6.50 -1.54 -37.12
CA THR A 103 -6.98 -2.87 -37.54
C THR A 103 -8.33 -2.82 -38.24
N ARG A 104 -9.15 -1.79 -37.97
CA ARG A 104 -10.48 -1.62 -38.61
C ARG A 104 -10.49 -0.55 -39.71
N ALA A 105 -9.36 0.11 -39.96
CA ALA A 105 -9.18 1.10 -41.00
C ALA A 105 -8.51 0.51 -42.25
N ASP A 106 -8.69 1.16 -43.40
CA ASP A 106 -8.02 0.77 -44.65
C ASP A 106 -6.49 0.96 -44.58
N THR A 107 -6.04 1.88 -43.72
CA THR A 107 -4.62 2.11 -43.46
C THR A 107 -4.18 1.28 -42.26
N ALA A 108 -3.12 0.48 -42.44
CA ALA A 108 -2.55 -0.32 -41.36
C ALA A 108 -2.05 0.55 -40.19
N SER A 109 -1.95 -0.05 -39.00
CA SER A 109 -1.41 0.59 -37.79
C SER A 109 -0.07 1.27 -38.04
N VAL A 110 0.12 2.45 -37.45
CA VAL A 110 1.33 3.25 -37.61
C VAL A 110 2.44 2.65 -36.75
N GLN A 111 3.41 2.03 -37.40
CA GLN A 111 4.60 1.47 -36.73
C GLN A 111 5.78 2.42 -36.81
N LEU A 112 6.41 2.74 -35.69
CA LEU A 112 7.52 3.69 -35.56
C LEU A 112 8.64 3.09 -34.72
N LYS A 113 9.89 3.26 -35.18
CA LYS A 113 11.09 3.11 -34.36
C LYS A 113 11.52 4.46 -33.76
N PRO A 114 12.33 4.50 -32.70
CA PRO A 114 12.82 5.77 -32.15
C PRO A 114 13.46 6.66 -33.22
N GLY A 115 13.16 7.96 -33.17
CA GLY A 115 13.55 8.97 -34.14
C GLY A 115 12.71 9.02 -35.42
N GLN A 116 11.86 8.01 -35.68
CA GLN A 116 11.05 7.99 -36.90
C GLN A 116 9.83 8.91 -36.80
N THR A 117 9.43 9.43 -37.96
CA THR A 117 8.19 10.18 -38.14
C THR A 117 7.38 9.53 -39.25
N LYS A 118 6.07 9.39 -39.06
CA LYS A 118 5.14 8.94 -40.10
C LYS A 118 3.99 9.94 -40.25
N GLN A 119 3.57 10.10 -41.50
CA GLN A 119 2.38 10.86 -41.84
C GLN A 119 1.14 10.02 -41.55
N LEU A 120 0.12 10.68 -41.03
CA LEU A 120 -1.20 10.10 -40.80
C LEU A 120 -2.04 10.23 -42.08
N PRO A 121 -2.94 9.26 -42.33
CA PRO A 121 -3.87 9.33 -43.46
C PRO A 121 -4.85 10.50 -43.30
N ASP A 122 -5.61 10.76 -44.36
CA ASP A 122 -6.65 11.81 -44.42
C ASP A 122 -6.14 13.23 -44.08
N GLY A 123 -4.83 13.47 -44.18
CA GLY A 123 -4.22 14.75 -43.83
C GLY A 123 -4.28 15.07 -42.33
N ALA A 124 -4.44 14.06 -41.46
CA ALA A 124 -4.55 14.22 -40.02
C ALA A 124 -3.24 14.68 -39.32
N GLY A 125 -2.15 14.82 -40.07
CA GLY A 125 -0.87 15.31 -39.58
C GLY A 125 0.20 14.23 -39.52
N SER A 126 1.05 14.25 -38.49
CA SER A 126 2.14 13.27 -38.33
C SER A 126 2.44 12.94 -36.89
N ILE A 127 3.03 11.76 -36.67
CA ILE A 127 3.51 11.32 -35.36
C ILE A 127 5.00 11.02 -35.45
N THR A 128 5.76 11.57 -34.50
CA THR A 128 7.18 11.29 -34.30
C THR A 128 7.36 10.53 -32.99
N PHE A 129 8.05 9.39 -33.05
CA PHE A 129 8.48 8.67 -31.86
C PHE A 129 9.84 9.20 -31.41
N ASP A 130 9.86 10.15 -30.49
CA ASP A 130 11.09 10.86 -30.11
C ASP A 130 12.11 9.96 -29.40
N GLY A 131 11.64 8.97 -28.62
CA GLY A 131 12.49 8.02 -27.91
C GLY A 131 11.82 7.48 -26.66
N VAL A 132 12.56 6.69 -25.88
CA VAL A 132 12.09 6.03 -24.68
C VAL A 132 12.80 6.62 -23.46
N LYS A 133 12.03 6.95 -22.42
CA LYS A 133 12.56 7.32 -21.11
C LYS A 133 12.18 6.25 -20.10
N ARG A 134 13.18 5.70 -19.42
CA ARG A 134 12.95 4.78 -18.30
C ARG A 134 12.41 5.57 -17.11
N TYR A 135 11.40 5.02 -16.44
CA TYR A 135 10.87 5.52 -15.19
C TYR A 135 10.78 4.35 -14.20
N VAL A 136 10.69 4.69 -12.90
CA VAL A 136 10.46 3.73 -11.83
C VAL A 136 9.33 4.27 -10.97
N SER A 137 8.43 3.39 -10.52
CA SER A 137 7.44 3.73 -9.51
C SER A 137 8.03 3.43 -8.14
N LEU A 138 8.12 4.43 -7.28
CA LEU A 138 8.58 4.30 -5.91
C LEU A 138 7.39 4.52 -4.98
N ASP A 139 7.01 3.49 -4.23
CA ASP A 139 6.04 3.62 -3.16
C ASP A 139 6.78 3.88 -1.84
N VAL A 140 6.46 4.99 -1.18
CA VAL A 140 7.07 5.41 0.08
C VAL A 140 5.98 5.42 1.13
N HIS A 141 5.93 4.34 1.91
CA HIS A 141 5.04 4.25 3.05
C HIS A 141 5.70 4.85 4.30
N HIS A 142 5.07 5.86 4.90
CA HIS A 142 5.51 6.45 6.16
C HIS A 142 4.35 6.49 7.15
N ASP A 143 4.43 5.67 8.20
CA ASP A 143 3.48 5.67 9.31
C ASP A 143 4.15 6.21 10.59
N PRO A 144 3.91 7.48 10.95
CA PRO A 144 4.48 8.08 12.15
C PRO A 144 3.90 7.52 13.46
N SER A 145 2.78 6.78 13.39
CA SER A 145 2.11 6.21 14.56
C SER A 145 2.67 4.85 14.99
N GLN A 146 3.40 4.16 14.11
CA GLN A 146 3.88 2.79 14.32
C GLN A 146 4.63 2.60 15.65
N LEU A 147 5.50 3.55 16.02
CA LEU A 147 6.24 3.51 17.28
C LEU A 147 5.32 3.67 18.50
N TRP A 148 4.33 4.56 18.42
CA TRP A 148 3.37 4.79 19.50
C TRP A 148 2.45 3.58 19.69
N VAL A 149 1.94 3.02 18.59
CA VAL A 149 1.13 1.79 18.61
C VAL A 149 1.91 0.64 19.23
N GLY A 150 3.17 0.44 18.83
CA GLY A 150 4.06 -0.56 19.43
C GLY A 150 4.28 -0.32 20.94
N GLY A 151 4.48 0.94 21.34
CA GLY A 151 4.62 1.34 22.74
C GLY A 151 3.38 1.02 23.57
N PHE A 152 2.18 1.40 23.10
CA PHE A 152 0.94 1.10 23.81
C PHE A 152 0.62 -0.40 23.85
N ALA A 153 0.88 -1.13 22.78
CA ALA A 153 0.74 -2.58 22.77
C ALA A 153 1.61 -3.23 23.87
N LEU A 154 2.88 -2.82 23.98
CA LEU A 154 3.80 -3.31 24.99
C LEU A 154 3.34 -2.94 26.42
N LEU A 155 2.88 -1.70 26.62
CA LEU A 155 2.32 -1.26 27.91
C LEU A 155 1.07 -2.06 28.29
N SER A 156 0.16 -2.31 27.36
CA SER A 156 -1.04 -3.13 27.59
C SER A 156 -0.67 -4.56 27.95
N THR A 157 0.29 -5.18 27.25
CA THR A 157 0.78 -6.52 27.58
C THR A 157 1.42 -6.57 28.96
N LEU A 158 2.29 -5.61 29.30
CA LEU A 158 2.90 -5.54 30.63
C LEU A 158 1.86 -5.31 31.74
N GLY A 159 0.87 -4.46 31.50
CA GLY A 159 -0.24 -4.23 32.42
C GLY A 159 -1.06 -5.51 32.66
N LEU A 160 -1.34 -6.27 31.60
CA LEU A 160 -2.01 -7.56 31.69
C LEU A 160 -1.18 -8.58 32.49
N LEU A 161 0.11 -8.72 32.17
CA LEU A 161 1.02 -9.61 32.90
C LEU A 161 1.07 -9.23 34.39
N THR A 162 1.20 -7.95 34.70
CA THR A 162 1.20 -7.45 36.07
C THR A 162 -0.13 -7.78 36.76
N SER A 163 -1.27 -7.61 36.08
CA SER A 163 -2.58 -7.94 36.63
C SER A 163 -2.76 -9.44 36.90
N LEU A 164 -2.12 -10.32 36.14
CA LEU A 164 -2.20 -11.77 36.31
C LEU A 164 -1.23 -12.29 37.37
N PHE A 165 -0.01 -11.76 37.42
CA PHE A 165 1.06 -12.26 38.29
C PHE A 165 1.17 -11.54 39.64
N VAL A 166 0.52 -10.39 39.84
CA VAL A 166 0.48 -9.69 41.14
C VAL A 166 -0.84 -10.03 41.86
N PRO A 167 -0.85 -11.00 42.77
CA PRO A 167 -2.05 -11.37 43.50
C PRO A 167 -2.47 -10.25 44.45
N ARG A 168 -3.75 -9.87 44.40
CA ARG A 168 -4.34 -8.95 45.37
C ARG A 168 -4.75 -9.71 46.63
N ARG A 169 -3.94 -9.61 47.67
CA ARG A 169 -4.17 -10.23 48.99
C ARG A 169 -4.69 -9.20 49.99
N ARG A 170 -5.61 -9.62 50.86
CA ARG A 170 -5.98 -8.90 52.08
C ARG A 170 -5.59 -9.76 53.27
N VAL A 171 -4.92 -9.16 54.25
CA VAL A 171 -4.47 -9.83 55.46
C VAL A 171 -5.02 -9.06 56.65
N TRP A 172 -5.53 -9.78 57.64
CA TRP A 172 -6.04 -9.23 58.89
C TRP A 172 -5.26 -9.81 60.06
N VAL A 173 -5.10 -8.98 61.09
CA VAL A 173 -4.51 -9.37 62.37
C VAL A 173 -5.52 -9.02 63.44
N LYS A 174 -5.81 -9.96 64.33
CA LYS A 174 -6.72 -9.76 65.46
C LYS A 174 -5.99 -10.09 66.75
N ALA A 175 -6.01 -9.18 67.71
CA ALA A 175 -5.53 -9.42 69.06
C ALA A 175 -6.71 -9.84 69.94
N VAL A 176 -6.61 -11.01 70.57
CA VAL A 176 -7.64 -11.57 71.45
C VAL A 176 -7.03 -11.71 72.85
N PRO A 177 -7.64 -11.17 73.91
CA PRO A 177 -7.11 -11.35 75.26
C PRO A 177 -7.12 -12.84 75.62
N ARG A 178 -6.00 -13.34 76.18
CA ARG A 178 -5.87 -14.76 76.51
C ARG A 178 -6.74 -15.12 77.72
N THR A 179 -7.64 -16.09 77.54
CA THR A 179 -8.55 -16.55 78.61
C THR A 179 -7.76 -17.22 79.73
N GLY A 180 -7.80 -16.65 80.94
CA GLY A 180 -7.12 -17.20 82.13
C GLY A 180 -5.74 -16.58 82.42
N ALA A 181 -5.28 -15.61 81.64
CA ALA A 181 -4.05 -14.85 81.93
C ALA A 181 -4.33 -13.64 82.83
N GLU A 182 -3.40 -13.32 83.73
CA GLU A 182 -3.41 -12.03 84.43
C GLU A 182 -3.08 -10.89 83.45
N HIS A 183 -3.58 -9.68 83.74
CA HIS A 183 -3.66 -8.54 82.82
C HIS A 183 -2.46 -8.37 81.87
N GLY A 184 -2.73 -8.32 80.56
CA GLY A 184 -1.77 -7.88 79.53
C GLY A 184 -1.35 -8.91 78.48
N GLU A 185 -1.83 -10.16 78.56
CA GLU A 185 -1.56 -11.19 77.54
C GLU A 185 -2.63 -11.21 76.42
N TYR A 186 -2.16 -11.18 75.17
CA TYR A 186 -3.00 -11.27 73.97
C TYR A 186 -2.48 -12.35 73.02
N ASP A 187 -3.39 -13.16 72.50
CA ASP A 187 -3.15 -14.05 71.37
C ASP A 187 -3.36 -13.28 70.06
N LEU A 188 -2.42 -13.42 69.12
CA LEU A 188 -2.49 -12.78 67.80
C LEU A 188 -2.94 -13.81 66.76
N GLU A 189 -4.11 -13.59 66.19
CA GLU A 189 -4.64 -14.38 65.09
C GLU A 189 -4.36 -13.68 63.76
N TYR A 190 -3.77 -14.41 62.81
CA TYR A 190 -3.47 -13.91 61.46
C TYR A 190 -4.32 -14.65 60.44
N ALA A 191 -5.02 -13.92 59.58
CA ALA A 191 -5.85 -14.49 58.52
C ALA A 191 -5.59 -13.77 57.18
N GLY A 192 -5.64 -14.52 56.09
CA GLY A 192 -5.50 -13.99 54.74
C GLY A 192 -6.67 -14.38 53.84
N LEU A 193 -7.04 -13.50 52.92
CA LEU A 193 -7.98 -13.78 51.84
C LEU A 193 -7.39 -13.25 50.53
N ALA A 194 -7.34 -14.12 49.53
CA ALA A 194 -7.04 -13.76 48.15
C ALA A 194 -8.32 -13.76 47.31
N ARG A 195 -8.33 -12.96 46.23
CA ARG A 195 -9.39 -13.03 45.23
C ARG A 195 -9.14 -14.25 44.33
N GLY A 196 -9.74 -15.39 44.66
CA GLY A 196 -9.53 -16.67 43.98
C GLY A 196 -8.60 -17.61 44.77
N GLU A 197 -8.21 -18.73 44.16
CA GLU A 197 -7.22 -19.65 44.74
C GLU A 197 -5.81 -19.10 44.54
N ASP A 198 -5.13 -18.76 45.63
CA ASP A 198 -3.74 -18.32 45.63
C ASP A 198 -2.90 -19.33 46.44
N PRO A 199 -2.10 -20.20 45.78
CA PRO A 199 -1.32 -21.24 46.45
C PRO A 199 -0.24 -20.67 47.39
N ASN A 200 0.08 -19.38 47.26
CA ASN A 200 1.08 -18.71 48.08
C ASN A 200 0.47 -17.90 49.24
N LEU A 201 -0.86 -17.95 49.44
CA LEU A 201 -1.54 -17.16 50.49
C LEU A 201 -1.08 -17.54 51.89
N GLU A 202 -1.04 -18.84 52.21
CA GLU A 202 -0.61 -19.32 53.54
C GLU A 202 0.81 -18.89 53.87
N ARG A 203 1.73 -19.09 52.91
CA ARG A 203 3.11 -18.63 53.03
C ARG A 203 3.19 -17.12 53.28
N ALA A 204 2.40 -16.33 52.56
CA ALA A 204 2.38 -14.88 52.73
C ALA A 204 1.87 -14.45 54.11
N VAL A 205 0.84 -15.10 54.63
CA VAL A 205 0.32 -14.85 55.99
C VAL A 205 1.37 -15.22 57.03
N ALA A 206 2.03 -16.38 56.87
CA ALA A 206 3.11 -16.81 57.76
C ALA A 206 4.31 -15.85 57.74
N ASP A 207 4.72 -15.38 56.56
CA ASP A 207 5.80 -14.40 56.41
C ASP A 207 5.45 -13.07 57.10
N ILE A 208 4.20 -12.61 56.98
CA ILE A 208 3.69 -11.42 57.68
C ILE A 208 3.67 -11.64 59.19
N ALA A 209 3.17 -12.79 59.66
CA ALA A 209 3.12 -13.12 61.08
C ALA A 209 4.53 -13.14 61.70
N LYS A 210 5.48 -13.79 61.01
CA LYS A 210 6.88 -13.86 61.44
C LYS A 210 7.52 -12.48 61.52
N ARG A 211 7.32 -11.62 60.52
CA ARG A 211 7.82 -10.23 60.53
C ARG A 211 7.18 -9.42 61.65
N HIS A 212 5.86 -9.46 61.78
CA HIS A 212 5.13 -8.71 62.80
C HIS A 212 5.53 -9.11 64.21
N VAL A 213 5.68 -10.41 64.51
CA VAL A 213 6.11 -10.89 65.82
C VAL A 213 7.57 -10.54 66.11
N SER A 214 8.45 -10.60 65.09
CA SER A 214 9.83 -10.12 65.21
C SER A 214 9.90 -8.64 65.57
N ASP A 215 9.07 -7.80 64.93
CA ASP A 215 9.01 -6.36 65.20
C ASP A 215 8.45 -6.05 66.60
N LEU A 216 7.55 -6.89 67.11
CA LEU A 216 7.01 -6.79 68.48
C LEU A 216 8.00 -7.25 69.57
N GLY A 217 9.12 -7.90 69.20
CA GLY A 217 10.13 -8.37 70.15
C GLY A 217 9.69 -9.55 71.02
N VAL A 218 8.60 -10.25 70.67
CA VAL A 218 8.04 -11.38 71.43
C VAL A 218 8.51 -12.70 70.82
N ARG A 219 8.90 -13.70 71.63
CA ARG A 219 9.28 -15.04 71.14
C ARG A 219 8.03 -15.89 70.92
N MET A 220 7.88 -16.45 69.71
CA MET A 220 6.87 -17.48 69.43
C MET A 220 7.15 -18.72 70.28
N PRO A 221 6.16 -19.31 70.98
CA PRO A 221 6.30 -20.70 71.45
C PRO A 221 6.44 -21.63 70.23
N GLN A 222 7.35 -22.62 70.34
CA GLN A 222 7.59 -23.62 69.29
C GLN A 222 6.39 -24.52 69.07
#